data_AF-A0A9W4RG50-F1
#
_entry.id   AF-A0A9W4RG50-F1
#
_cell.length_a   1.000
_cell.length_b   1.000
_cell.length_c   1.000
_cell.angle_alpha   90.00
_cell.angle_beta   90.00
_cell.angle_gamma   90.00
#
_symmetry.space_group_name_H-M   'P 1'
#
loop_
_entity.id
_entity.type
_entity.pdbx_description
1 polymer ?
#
loop_
_entity_poly.entity_id
_entity_poly.type
_entity_poly.pdbx_seq_one_letter_code
_entity_poly.pdbx_strand_id
1 'polypeptide(L)'
;MKSAVISSACLTEAGRRVDAPYGIALAEELAARGLPQTVGNARVAAQAIRDREASDRRRASELRDQARTLVDEARALEDGASLTFPARR
;
A
#
# COMPACT_ATOMS: atom_id res chain seq x y z
N MET A 1 -22.70 -7.24 8.74
CA MET A 1 -22.26 -6.49 7.53
C MET A 1 -22.62 -7.35 6.32
N LYS A 2 -23.58 -6.93 5.49
CA LYS A 2 -23.92 -7.68 4.26
C LYS A 2 -22.73 -7.50 3.31
N SER A 3 -21.96 -8.56 3.08
CA SER A 3 -20.88 -8.56 2.09
C SER A 3 -21.52 -8.21 0.74
N ALA A 4 -21.20 -7.03 0.21
CA ALA A 4 -21.72 -6.60 -1.08
C ALA A 4 -21.10 -7.50 -2.16
N VAL A 5 -21.87 -8.49 -2.61
CA VAL A 5 -21.44 -9.40 -3.68
C VAL A 5 -21.46 -8.60 -4.98
N ILE A 6 -20.29 -8.32 -5.54
CA ILE A 6 -20.18 -7.70 -6.86
C ILE A 6 -20.49 -8.74 -7.93
N SER A 7 -21.24 -8.34 -8.95
CA SER A 7 -21.51 -9.18 -10.12
C SER A 7 -20.21 -9.64 -10.79
N SER A 8 -20.14 -10.91 -11.19
CA SER A 8 -18.96 -11.46 -11.85
C SER A 8 -18.56 -10.66 -13.11
N ALA A 9 -19.55 -10.11 -13.83
CA ALA A 9 -19.33 -9.23 -14.98
C ALA A 9 -18.50 -7.99 -14.66
N CYS A 10 -18.76 -7.33 -13.52
CA CYS A 10 -17.97 -6.17 -13.09
C CYS A 10 -16.53 -6.55 -12.70
N LEU A 11 -16.31 -7.75 -12.15
CA LEU A 11 -14.98 -8.26 -11.82
C LEU A 11 -14.19 -8.61 -13.08
N THR A 12 -14.83 -9.25 -14.06
CA THR A 12 -14.23 -9.63 -15.33
C THR A 12 -13.83 -8.40 -16.15
N GLU A 13 -14.67 -7.38 -16.23
CA GLU A 13 -14.37 -6.15 -16.99
C GLU A 13 -13.43 -5.16 -16.28
N ALA A 14 -13.27 -5.28 -14.96
CA ALA A 14 -12.17 -4.61 -14.25
C ALA A 14 -10.79 -5.22 -14.59
N GLY A 15 -10.76 -6.28 -15.41
CA GLY A 15 -9.53 -6.89 -15.94
C GLY A 15 -8.71 -7.62 -14.88
N ARG A 16 -9.34 -8.05 -13.78
CA ARG A 16 -8.66 -8.65 -12.62
C ARG A 16 -9.09 -10.10 -12.43
N ARG A 17 -8.17 -10.93 -11.92
CA ARG A 17 -8.45 -12.30 -11.49
C ARG A 17 -9.61 -12.30 -10.49
N VAL A 18 -10.41 -13.37 -10.52
CA VAL A 18 -11.61 -13.61 -9.70
C VAL A 18 -11.21 -13.92 -8.25
N ASP A 19 -10.31 -13.12 -7.68
CA ASP A 19 -9.86 -13.28 -6.31
C ASP A 19 -10.85 -12.55 -5.41
N ALA A 20 -11.55 -13.30 -4.55
CA ALA A 20 -12.53 -12.80 -3.59
C ALA A 20 -12.11 -11.52 -2.81
N PRO A 21 -10.86 -11.37 -2.32
CA PRO A 21 -10.45 -10.14 -1.63
C PRO A 21 -10.46 -8.90 -2.53
N TYR A 22 -10.14 -9.05 -3.82
CA TYR A 22 -10.15 -7.94 -4.76
C TYR A 22 -11.57 -7.50 -5.09
N GLY A 23 -12.49 -8.46 -5.17
CA GLY A 23 -13.91 -8.16 -5.28
C GLY A 23 -14.46 -7.41 -4.08
N ILE A 24 -14.08 -7.79 -2.85
CA ILE A 24 -14.52 -7.08 -1.64
C ILE A 24 -14.01 -5.63 -1.64
N ALA A 25 -12.71 -5.42 -1.92
CA ALA A 25 -12.12 -4.08 -1.98
C ALA A 25 -12.80 -3.18 -3.02
N LEU A 26 -13.17 -3.75 -4.16
CA LEU A 26 -13.88 -3.02 -5.21
C LEU A 26 -15.30 -2.64 -4.78
N ALA A 27 -15.98 -3.51 -4.00
CA ALA A 27 -17.32 -3.24 -3.48
C ALA A 27 -17.28 -2.11 -2.44
N GLU A 28 -16.28 -2.14 -1.57
CA GLU A 28 -16.03 -1.13 -0.56
C GLU A 28 -15.70 0.23 -1.19
N GLU A 29 -14.86 0.27 -2.23
CA GLU A 29 -14.53 1.51 -2.93
C GLU A 29 -15.72 2.12 -3.68
N LEU A 30 -16.60 1.27 -4.24
CA LEU A 30 -17.85 1.72 -4.84
C LEU A 30 -18.82 2.25 -3.78
N ALA A 31 -18.96 1.53 -2.66
CA ALA A 31 -19.81 1.94 -1.55
C ALA A 31 -19.32 3.24 -0.90
N ALA A 32 -18.01 3.39 -0.69
CA ALA A 32 -17.39 4.61 -0.15
C ALA A 32 -17.64 5.83 -1.03
N ARG A 33 -17.78 5.62 -2.34
CA ARG A 33 -18.11 6.68 -3.31
C ARG A 33 -19.61 6.86 -3.55
N GLY A 34 -20.47 6.03 -2.95
CA GLY A 34 -21.91 6.03 -3.21
C GLY A 34 -22.27 5.69 -4.66
N LEU A 35 -21.40 4.98 -5.37
CA LEU A 35 -21.58 4.68 -6.79
C LEU A 35 -22.31 3.35 -7.00
N PRO A 36 -23.25 3.26 -7.96
CA PRO A 36 -23.86 2.00 -8.32
C PRO A 36 -22.84 1.05 -8.94
N GLN A 37 -23.06 -0.25 -8.78
CA GLN A 37 -22.23 -1.31 -9.35
C GLN A 37 -22.44 -1.42 -10.86
N THR A 38 -21.87 -0.47 -11.60
CA THR A 38 -21.76 -0.50 -13.05
C THR A 38 -20.33 -0.81 -13.44
N VAL A 39 -20.16 -1.34 -14.64
CA VAL A 39 -18.85 -1.65 -15.24
C VAL A 39 -17.92 -0.43 -15.25
N GLY A 40 -18.44 0.73 -15.65
CA GLY A 40 -17.65 1.96 -15.69
C GLY A 40 -17.15 2.37 -14.32
N ASN A 41 -18.03 2.31 -13.31
CA ASN A 41 -17.66 2.61 -11.93
C ASN A 41 -16.69 1.58 -11.36
N ALA A 42 -16.85 0.30 -11.72
CA ALA A 42 -15.93 -0.77 -11.32
C ALA A 42 -14.51 -0.51 -11.83
N ARG A 43 -14.35 -0.03 -13.08
CA ARG A 43 -13.04 0.36 -13.61
C ARG A 43 -12.43 1.55 -12.88
N VAL A 44 -13.24 2.56 -12.53
CA VAL A 44 -12.80 3.72 -11.74
C VAL A 44 -12.36 3.30 -10.34
N ALA A 45 -13.13 2.44 -9.67
CA ALA A 45 -12.78 1.89 -8.37
C ALA A 45 -11.50 1.05 -8.44
N ALA A 46 -11.36 0.19 -9.46
CA ALA A 46 -10.14 -0.60 -9.67
C ALA A 46 -8.90 0.28 -9.91
N GLN A 47 -9.04 1.39 -10.62
CA GLN A 47 -7.96 2.34 -10.81
C GLN A 47 -7.57 3.02 -9.48
N ALA A 48 -8.56 3.45 -8.70
CA ALA A 48 -8.30 4.05 -7.39
C ALA A 48 -7.56 3.10 -6.44
N ILE A 49 -7.91 1.81 -6.44
CA ILE A 49 -7.19 0.79 -5.67
C ILE A 49 -5.73 0.71 -6.13
N ARG A 50 -5.47 0.69 -7.44
CA ARG A 50 -4.10 0.69 -7.99
C ARG A 50 -3.29 1.91 -7.58
N ASP A 51 -3.91 3.08 -7.62
CA ASP A 51 -3.25 4.33 -7.27
C ASP A 51 -2.89 4.34 -5.78
N ARG A 52 -3.78 3.82 -4.91
CA ARG A 52 -3.50 3.63 -3.49
C ARG A 52 -2.36 2.62 -3.26
N GLU A 53 -2.41 1.45 -3.90
CA GLU A 53 -1.32 0.45 -3.84
C GLU A 53 0.03 1.01 -4.31
N ALA A 54 0.03 1.90 -5.31
CA ALA A 54 1.24 2.58 -5.76
C ALA A 54 1.75 3.60 -4.73
N SER A 55 0.85 4.37 -4.12
CA SER A 55 1.18 5.32 -3.06
C SER A 55 1.74 4.62 -1.81
N ASP A 56 1.10 3.52 -1.39
CA ASP A 56 1.56 2.74 -0.22
C ASP A 56 2.94 2.14 -0.46
N ARG A 57 3.23 1.65 -1.67
CA ARG A 57 4.56 1.17 -2.03
C ARG A 57 5.62 2.27 -1.98
N ARG A 58 5.29 3.49 -2.44
CA ARG A 58 6.21 4.64 -2.34
C ARG A 58 6.49 4.98 -0.88
N ARG A 59 5.45 5.07 -0.06
CA ARG A 59 5.57 5.35 1.36
C ARG A 59 6.40 4.28 2.09
N ALA A 60 6.23 3.00 1.72
CA ALA A 60 7.02 1.92 2.28
C ALA A 60 8.51 2.03 1.91
N SER A 61 8.82 2.47 0.68
CA SER A 61 10.20 2.76 0.28
C SER A 61 10.79 3.94 1.06
N GLU A 62 10.05 5.04 1.19
CA GLU A 62 10.49 6.21 1.96
C GLU A 62 10.80 5.85 3.42
N LEU A 63 9.94 5.04 4.06
CA LEU A 63 10.17 4.55 5.42
C LEU A 63 11.43 3.68 5.52
N ARG A 64 11.72 2.86 4.51
CA ARG A 64 12.95 2.04 4.47
C ARG A 64 14.18 2.91 4.31
N ASP A 65 14.10 3.93 3.48
CA ASP A 65 15.21 4.88 3.28
C ASP A 65 15.48 5.66 4.57
N GLN A 66 14.44 6.14 5.25
CA GLN A 66 14.56 6.78 6.57
C GLN A 66 15.19 5.84 7.61
N ALA A 67 14.74 4.59 7.68
CA ALA A 67 15.32 3.61 8.59
C ALA A 67 16.81 3.36 8.30
N ARG A 68 17.19 3.35 7.02
CA ARG A 68 18.59 3.21 6.62
C ARG A 68 19.42 4.42 7.05
N THR A 69 18.93 5.63 6.84
CA THR A 69 19.59 6.86 7.31
C THR A 69 19.82 6.82 8.82
N LEU A 70 18.82 6.42 9.60
CA LEU A 70 18.96 6.31 11.06
C LEU A 70 20.01 5.28 11.48
N VAL A 71 20.11 4.15 10.77
CA VAL A 71 21.15 3.14 11.02
C VAL A 71 22.54 3.68 10.69
N ASP A 72 22.67 4.40 9.58
CA ASP A 72 23.94 5.00 9.18
C ASP A 72 24.37 6.11 10.16
N GLU A 73 23.43 6.92 10.65
CA GLU A 73 23.66 7.91 11.72
C GLU A 73 24.10 7.24 13.03
N ALA A 74 23.43 6.15 13.44
CA ALA A 74 23.81 5.41 14.64
C ALA A 74 25.24 4.84 14.55
N ARG A 75 25.62 4.31 13.39
CA ARG A 75 26.99 3.82 13.14
C ARG A 75 28.01 4.94 13.17
N ALA A 76 27.72 6.08 12.55
CA ALA A 76 28.62 7.24 12.58
C ALA A 76 28.83 7.76 14.02
N LEU A 77 27.79 7.71 14.85
CA LEU A 77 27.90 8.04 16.27
C LEU A 77 28.72 7.02 17.06
N GLU A 78 28.56 5.71 16.79
CA GLU A 78 29.41 4.66 17.39
C GLU A 78 30.88 4.83 17.00
N ASP A 79 31.17 5.08 15.72
CA ASP A 79 32.52 5.34 15.22
C ASP A 79 33.12 6.60 15.87
N GLY A 80 32.34 7.67 15.99
CA GLY A 80 32.75 8.90 16.67
C GLY A 80 33.00 8.69 18.17
N ALA A 81 32.18 7.89 18.85
CA ALA A 81 32.37 7.53 20.25
C ALA A 81 33.63 6.67 20.45
N SER A 82 33.89 5.73 19.55
CA SER A 82 35.10 4.88 19.55
C SER A 82 36.39 5.70 19.36
N LEU A 83 36.35 6.74 18.54
CA LEU A 83 37.48 7.67 18.34
C LEU A 83 37.72 8.59 19.54
N THR A 84 36.65 8.97 20.26
CA THR A 84 36.73 9.91 21.39
C THR A 84 37.11 9.21 22.70
N PHE A 85 36.69 7.96 22.88
CA PHE A 85 37.08 7.11 24.00
C PHE A 85 37.72 5.84 23.47
N PRO A 86 39.02 5.85 23.14
CA PRO A 86 39.71 4.62 22.76
C PRO A 86 39.59 3.66 23.94
N ALA A 87 38.91 2.53 23.72
CA ALA A 87 38.80 1.47 24.70
C ALA A 87 40.22 1.10 25.13
N ARG A 88 40.60 1.47 26.37
CA ARG A 88 41.88 1.10 26.96
C ARG A 88 41.92 -0.43 27.06
N ARG A 89 42.64 -1.07 26.13
CA ARG A 89 43.17 -2.42 26.34
C ARG A 89 44.40 -2.36 27.21
#